data_AF-S5MJV9-F1
#
_entry.id   AF-S5MJV9-F1
#
_cell.length_a   1.000
_cell.length_b   1.000
_cell.length_c   1.000
_cell.angle_alpha   90.00
_cell.angle_beta   90.00
_cell.angle_gamma   90.00
#
_symmetry.space_group_name_H-M   'P 1'
#
loop_
_entity.id
_entity.type
_entity.pdbx_description
1 polymer ?
#
loop_
_entity_poly.entity_id
_entity_poly.type
_entity_poly.pdbx_seq_one_letter_code
_entity_poly.pdbx_strand_id
1 'polypeptide(L)'
;MIKILCFIAGFSITSPALVTTNNINLVNKKHNNILNYQNLIDINLRLPGGDLGRFESFAEANTRMQKLITDSSYSVLIESKYEGLFILRGDESKGYTGLSLYEYTLTNKSILNKLPGAYLGVFDTKELARIQMDKIIQESEYKVTVDDSQEDKFIVSGNIAEGYSDSSEYTYKIDERYTNITEKLPGAYLGFFRSKELARSRMDSMISKTGYVVLVDDSLEGSFRLSGDRNAGFIGQSIYTYELYESKKVN
;
A
#
# COMPACT_ATOMS: atom_id res chain seq x y z
N MET A 1 -49.03 24.97 56.90
CA MET A 1 -48.07 26.06 56.65
C MET A 1 -47.90 26.22 55.15
N ILE A 2 -48.25 27.42 54.65
CA ILE A 2 -47.73 28.13 53.45
C ILE A 2 -47.73 27.28 52.17
N LYS A 3 -48.79 27.23 51.33
CA LYS A 3 -49.34 28.26 50.41
C LYS A 3 -48.28 29.06 49.64
N ILE A 4 -48.29 28.93 48.32
CA ILE A 4 -48.19 29.96 47.25
C ILE A 4 -48.02 29.18 45.94
N LEU A 5 -48.59 29.53 44.78
CA LEU A 5 -49.77 30.25 44.32
C LEU A 5 -49.73 30.07 42.79
N CYS A 6 -50.88 29.84 42.16
CA CYS A 6 -51.08 29.71 40.71
C CYS A 6 -50.81 31.00 39.91
N PHE A 7 -50.66 30.86 38.59
CA PHE A 7 -51.28 31.63 37.47
C PHE A 7 -50.71 31.02 36.17
N ILE A 8 -51.40 30.25 35.30
CA ILE A 8 -52.59 30.43 34.44
C ILE A 8 -52.51 31.57 33.41
N ALA A 9 -52.81 31.15 32.16
CA ALA A 9 -53.22 31.87 30.94
C ALA A 9 -52.09 32.48 30.09
N GLY A 10 -52.12 32.40 28.76
CA GLY A 10 -53.19 31.96 27.86
C GLY A 10 -52.76 32.08 26.40
N PHE A 11 -53.55 31.43 25.54
CA PHE A 11 -53.54 31.40 24.08
C PHE A 11 -53.09 32.68 23.36
N SER A 12 -52.34 32.52 22.26
CA SER A 12 -52.81 32.91 20.92
C SER A 12 -51.83 32.52 19.81
N ILE A 13 -52.38 31.89 18.78
CA ILE A 13 -51.79 31.65 17.46
C ILE A 13 -51.75 32.99 16.71
N THR A 14 -50.61 33.38 16.14
CA THR A 14 -50.53 34.18 14.90
C THR A 14 -49.09 34.13 14.34
N SER A 15 -48.89 33.49 13.18
CA SER A 15 -48.03 34.07 12.13
C SER A 15 -48.87 35.14 11.38
N PRO A 16 -48.33 36.04 10.54
CA PRO A 16 -46.95 36.19 10.02
C PRO A 16 -46.44 37.66 10.02
N ALA A 17 -45.18 37.91 9.63
CA ALA A 17 -44.80 39.07 8.82
C ALA A 17 -43.35 38.97 8.33
N LEU A 18 -43.18 39.07 7.00
CA LEU A 18 -41.93 39.50 6.36
C LEU A 18 -41.54 40.89 6.87
N VAL A 19 -40.24 41.09 7.13
CA VAL A 19 -39.62 42.41 7.03
C VAL A 19 -38.43 42.31 6.09
N THR A 20 -38.57 43.03 4.97
CA THR A 20 -37.55 43.35 3.98
C THR A 20 -36.49 44.31 4.54
N THR A 21 -35.26 44.04 4.12
CA THR A 21 -34.14 44.97 3.85
C THR A 21 -33.62 45.86 4.97
N ASN A 22 -32.34 45.65 5.31
CA ASN A 22 -31.40 46.76 5.48
C ASN A 22 -30.11 46.47 4.72
N ASN A 23 -29.89 47.26 3.68
CA ASN A 23 -28.61 47.43 2.99
C ASN A 23 -27.58 47.97 3.99
N ILE A 24 -26.50 47.23 4.22
CA ILE A 24 -25.23 47.83 4.63
C ILE A 24 -24.23 47.53 3.52
N ASN A 25 -24.06 48.52 2.65
CA ASN A 25 -22.92 48.63 1.75
C ASN A 25 -21.66 48.89 2.58
N LEU A 26 -20.86 47.86 2.84
CA LEU A 26 -19.46 47.99 3.24
C LEU A 26 -18.60 47.62 2.03
N VAL A 27 -18.30 48.65 1.23
CA VAL A 27 -17.31 48.58 0.15
C VAL A 27 -15.94 48.39 0.78
N ASN A 28 -15.42 47.16 0.74
CA ASN A 28 -14.00 46.90 0.96
C ASN A 28 -13.37 46.58 -0.40
N LYS A 29 -12.80 47.62 -1.03
CA LYS A 29 -12.00 47.51 -2.25
C LYS A 29 -10.66 46.86 -1.89
N LYS A 30 -10.53 45.55 -2.14
CA LYS A 30 -9.24 44.90 -2.47
C LYS A 30 -9.51 43.56 -3.16
N HIS A 31 -9.27 43.55 -4.48
CA HIS A 31 -9.06 42.38 -5.36
C HIS A 31 -9.95 41.16 -5.08
N ASN A 32 -11.22 41.32 -5.42
CA ASN A 32 -12.18 40.23 -5.49
C ASN A 32 -12.23 39.73 -6.94
N ASN A 33 -11.60 38.58 -7.23
CA ASN A 33 -12.11 37.69 -8.27
C ASN A 33 -13.46 37.16 -7.76
N ILE A 34 -14.53 37.95 -7.91
CA ILE A 34 -15.90 37.45 -7.72
C ILE A 34 -16.14 36.49 -8.87
N LEU A 35 -15.96 35.19 -8.62
CA LEU A 35 -16.67 34.16 -9.36
C LEU A 35 -18.15 34.50 -9.23
N ASN A 36 -18.79 34.76 -10.37
CA ASN A 36 -20.20 35.08 -10.42
C ASN A 36 -21.01 33.80 -10.11
N TYR A 37 -21.28 33.56 -8.82
CA TYR A 37 -22.01 32.39 -8.31
C TYR A 37 -23.43 32.23 -8.88
N GLN A 38 -23.93 33.19 -9.66
CA GLN A 38 -25.29 33.14 -10.23
C GLN A 38 -25.45 32.23 -11.45
N ASN A 39 -24.38 31.66 -12.02
CA ASN A 39 -24.44 30.83 -13.24
C ASN A 39 -23.71 29.47 -13.13
N LEU A 40 -23.61 28.88 -11.93
CA LEU A 40 -23.06 27.51 -11.82
C LEU A 40 -24.09 26.48 -12.29
N ILE A 41 -23.65 25.52 -13.10
CA ILE A 41 -24.47 24.40 -13.57
C ILE A 41 -24.36 23.27 -12.55
N ASP A 42 -25.49 22.84 -11.98
CA ASP A 42 -25.54 21.67 -11.09
C ASP A 42 -25.31 20.38 -11.89
N ILE A 43 -24.29 19.61 -11.52
CA ILE A 43 -23.94 18.36 -12.19
C ILE A 43 -25.04 17.30 -12.06
N ASN A 44 -25.88 17.38 -11.03
CA ASN A 44 -26.96 16.42 -10.79
C ASN A 44 -28.01 16.42 -11.91
N LEU A 45 -28.03 17.43 -12.79
CA LEU A 45 -28.88 17.49 -13.99
C LEU A 45 -28.60 16.38 -15.01
N ARG A 46 -27.35 15.89 -15.08
CA ARG A 46 -26.94 14.79 -16.00
C ARG A 46 -26.20 13.66 -15.30
N LEU A 47 -25.70 13.93 -14.10
CA LEU A 47 -25.01 12.97 -13.24
C LEU A 47 -25.76 12.88 -11.91
N PRO A 48 -27.00 12.36 -11.85
CA PRO A 48 -27.81 12.39 -10.63
C PRO A 48 -27.29 11.50 -9.50
N GLY A 49 -26.24 10.69 -9.73
CA GLY A 49 -25.83 9.61 -8.84
C GLY A 49 -26.65 8.34 -9.05
N GLY A 50 -26.36 7.32 -8.24
CA GLY A 50 -27.08 6.04 -8.21
C GLY A 50 -26.18 4.82 -8.33
N ASP A 51 -26.78 3.67 -8.61
CA ASP A 51 -26.05 2.43 -8.82
C ASP A 51 -25.39 2.44 -10.21
N LEU A 52 -24.07 2.30 -10.24
CA LEU A 52 -23.26 2.17 -11.45
C LEU A 52 -23.31 0.73 -11.98
N GLY A 53 -23.58 -0.25 -11.12
CA GLY A 53 -23.73 -1.66 -11.43
C GLY A 53 -22.67 -2.56 -10.78
N ARG A 54 -22.55 -3.76 -11.34
CA ARG A 54 -21.63 -4.82 -10.89
C ARG A 54 -20.49 -4.99 -11.89
N PHE A 55 -19.26 -5.09 -11.40
CA PHE A 55 -18.05 -5.13 -12.22
C PHE A 55 -17.08 -6.22 -11.75
N GLU A 56 -16.25 -6.72 -12.65
CA GLU A 56 -15.20 -7.68 -12.29
C GLU A 56 -14.01 -7.02 -11.58
N SER A 57 -13.80 -5.72 -11.76
CA SER A 57 -12.68 -4.98 -11.15
C SER A 57 -12.99 -3.50 -10.97
N PHE A 58 -12.21 -2.83 -10.12
CA PHE A 58 -12.26 -1.37 -10.00
C PHE A 58 -11.92 -0.66 -11.32
N ALA A 59 -10.97 -1.19 -12.10
CA ALA A 59 -10.59 -0.61 -13.38
C ALA A 59 -11.75 -0.57 -14.38
N GLU A 60 -12.57 -1.61 -14.40
CA GLU A 60 -13.78 -1.68 -15.22
C GLU A 60 -14.84 -0.68 -14.72
N ALA A 61 -15.11 -0.64 -13.42
CA ALA A 61 -16.02 0.32 -12.81
C ALA A 61 -15.58 1.78 -13.09
N ASN A 62 -14.29 2.07 -12.95
CA ASN A 62 -13.71 3.37 -13.27
C ASN A 62 -13.86 3.70 -14.75
N THR A 63 -13.62 2.75 -15.65
CA THR A 63 -13.83 2.95 -17.10
C THR A 63 -15.28 3.32 -17.41
N ARG A 64 -16.25 2.64 -16.76
CA ARG A 64 -17.67 2.97 -16.89
C ARG A 64 -17.98 4.37 -16.36
N MET A 65 -17.40 4.76 -15.23
CA MET A 65 -17.54 6.10 -14.65
C MET A 65 -16.98 7.18 -15.57
N GLN A 66 -15.76 7.01 -16.08
CA GLN A 66 -15.13 7.97 -16.99
C GLN A 66 -15.96 8.17 -18.26
N LYS A 67 -16.54 7.09 -18.79
CA LYS A 67 -17.46 7.16 -19.93
C LYS A 67 -18.71 7.99 -19.60
N LEU A 68 -19.34 7.74 -18.44
CA LEU A 68 -20.50 8.49 -17.99
C LEU A 68 -20.21 10.01 -17.89
N ILE A 69 -19.06 10.37 -17.33
CA ILE A 69 -18.62 11.76 -17.20
C ILE A 69 -18.39 12.37 -18.59
N THR A 70 -17.70 11.66 -19.47
CA THR A 70 -17.44 12.11 -20.85
C THR A 70 -18.75 12.34 -21.60
N ASP A 71 -19.70 11.41 -21.51
CA ASP A 71 -21.01 11.49 -22.15
C ASP A 71 -21.84 12.67 -21.60
N SER A 72 -21.69 13.02 -20.31
CA SER A 72 -22.37 14.16 -19.68
C SER A 72 -21.88 15.52 -20.20
N SER A 73 -20.62 15.58 -20.69
CA SER A 73 -19.87 16.80 -21.03
C SER A 73 -19.59 17.75 -19.85
N TYR A 74 -19.80 17.31 -18.60
CA TYR A 74 -19.53 18.12 -17.42
C TYR A 74 -18.08 18.00 -16.96
N SER A 75 -17.54 19.11 -16.44
CA SER A 75 -16.25 19.08 -15.76
C SER A 75 -16.44 18.79 -14.29
N VAL A 76 -15.95 17.64 -13.85
CA VAL A 76 -16.07 17.16 -12.47
C VAL A 76 -14.71 16.69 -11.96
N LEU A 77 -14.57 16.71 -10.64
CA LEU A 77 -13.52 16.04 -9.90
C LEU A 77 -14.07 14.71 -9.40
N ILE A 78 -13.28 13.64 -9.54
CA ILE A 78 -13.63 12.30 -9.10
C ILE A 78 -12.80 11.97 -7.86
N GLU A 79 -13.46 11.57 -6.78
CA GLU A 79 -12.83 10.98 -5.61
C GLU A 79 -13.28 9.52 -5.49
N SER A 80 -12.32 8.58 -5.43
CA SER A 80 -12.57 7.14 -5.36
C SER A 80 -11.86 6.49 -4.16
N LYS A 81 -11.78 7.22 -3.05
CA LYS A 81 -11.07 6.80 -1.83
C LYS A 81 -11.82 5.75 -1.01
N TYR A 82 -13.12 5.63 -1.21
CA TYR A 82 -13.97 4.69 -0.48
C TYR A 82 -14.29 3.52 -1.41
N GLU A 83 -14.08 2.32 -0.90
CA GLU A 83 -14.41 1.10 -1.64
C GLU A 83 -15.91 1.09 -2.00
N GLY A 84 -16.20 0.76 -3.26
CA GLY A 84 -17.57 0.68 -3.76
C GLY A 84 -18.22 2.03 -4.05
N LEU A 85 -17.50 3.15 -3.95
CA LEU A 85 -18.07 4.49 -4.13
C LEU A 85 -17.19 5.42 -4.96
N PHE A 86 -17.80 6.02 -5.99
CA PHE A 86 -17.29 7.21 -6.66
C PHE A 86 -18.04 8.45 -6.17
N ILE A 87 -17.29 9.48 -5.80
CA ILE A 87 -17.83 10.80 -5.46
C ILE A 87 -17.46 11.74 -6.60
N LEU A 88 -18.47 12.30 -7.25
CA LEU A 88 -18.29 13.35 -8.26
C LEU A 88 -18.60 14.69 -7.63
N ARG A 89 -17.71 15.66 -7.85
CA ARG A 89 -17.89 17.05 -7.41
C ARG A 89 -17.76 17.96 -8.63
N GLY A 90 -18.69 18.91 -8.78
CA GLY A 90 -18.59 19.93 -9.84
C GLY A 90 -17.31 20.74 -9.70
N ASP A 91 -16.61 20.97 -10.82
CA ASP A 91 -15.44 21.86 -10.86
C ASP A 91 -15.91 23.32 -10.97
N GLU A 92 -15.98 24.02 -9.83
CA GLU A 92 -16.46 25.41 -9.75
C GLU A 92 -15.61 26.37 -10.60
N SER A 93 -14.32 26.06 -10.80
CA SER A 93 -13.44 26.87 -11.66
C SER A 93 -13.85 26.84 -13.13
N LYS A 94 -14.62 25.81 -13.52
CA LYS A 94 -15.16 25.60 -14.87
C LYS A 94 -16.68 25.84 -14.94
N GLY A 95 -17.27 26.40 -13.89
CA GLY A 95 -18.68 26.75 -13.86
C GLY A 95 -19.63 25.62 -13.45
N TYR A 96 -19.14 24.54 -12.84
CA TYR A 96 -19.96 23.42 -12.39
C TYR A 96 -20.02 23.34 -10.86
N THR A 97 -21.18 22.97 -10.31
CA THR A 97 -21.38 22.76 -8.86
C THR A 97 -22.15 21.47 -8.62
N GLY A 98 -22.39 21.13 -7.35
CA GLY A 98 -23.11 19.92 -6.95
C GLY A 98 -22.20 18.74 -6.62
N LEU A 99 -22.82 17.72 -6.04
CA LEU A 99 -22.18 16.48 -5.61
C LEU A 99 -23.08 15.30 -5.96
N SER A 100 -22.48 14.28 -6.57
CA SER A 100 -23.17 13.07 -7.02
C SER A 100 -22.42 11.85 -6.52
N LEU A 101 -23.15 10.86 -6.03
CA LEU A 101 -22.60 9.63 -5.46
C LEU A 101 -22.97 8.46 -6.37
N TYR A 102 -21.98 7.67 -6.78
CA TYR A 102 -22.19 6.48 -7.58
C TYR A 102 -21.64 5.26 -6.88
N GLU A 103 -22.54 4.35 -6.52
CA GLU A 103 -22.20 3.08 -5.88
C GLU A 103 -21.85 2.05 -6.95
N TYR A 104 -20.87 1.20 -6.70
CA TYR A 104 -20.57 0.06 -7.54
C TYR A 104 -20.27 -1.17 -6.68
N THR A 105 -20.59 -2.35 -7.18
CA THR A 105 -20.28 -3.62 -6.51
C THR A 105 -19.26 -4.39 -7.33
N LEU A 106 -18.26 -4.99 -6.69
CA LEU A 106 -17.35 -5.91 -7.35
C LEU A 106 -17.85 -7.34 -7.21
N THR A 107 -17.89 -8.09 -8.31
CA THR A 107 -18.13 -9.53 -8.30
C THR A 107 -16.84 -10.24 -7.88
N ASN A 108 -16.52 -10.16 -6.59
CA ASN A 108 -15.27 -10.69 -6.07
C ASN A 108 -15.22 -12.22 -6.24
N LYS A 109 -14.11 -12.71 -6.79
CA LYS A 109 -13.79 -14.12 -6.94
C LYS A 109 -12.99 -14.57 -5.72
N SER A 110 -13.52 -15.55 -4.98
CA SER A 110 -12.79 -16.15 -3.85
C SER A 110 -11.49 -16.78 -4.32
N ILE A 111 -10.38 -16.47 -3.64
CA ILE A 111 -9.09 -17.10 -3.93
C ILE A 111 -9.01 -18.55 -3.43
N LEU A 112 -9.90 -18.97 -2.53
CA LEU A 112 -9.78 -20.22 -1.78
C LEU A 112 -9.89 -21.48 -2.67
N ASN A 113 -10.45 -21.36 -3.87
CA ASN A 113 -10.55 -22.47 -4.82
C ASN A 113 -9.19 -22.96 -5.33
N LYS A 114 -8.20 -22.06 -5.47
CA LYS A 114 -6.83 -22.38 -5.90
C LYS A 114 -5.78 -22.11 -4.82
N LEU A 115 -6.09 -21.23 -3.87
CA LEU A 115 -5.23 -20.85 -2.75
C LEU A 115 -5.95 -21.09 -1.41
N PRO A 116 -6.26 -22.35 -1.04
CA PRO A 116 -7.00 -22.66 0.19
C PRO A 116 -6.18 -22.51 1.48
N GLY A 117 -4.87 -22.26 1.39
CA GLY A 117 -3.94 -22.36 2.52
C GLY A 117 -3.44 -23.79 2.72
N ALA A 118 -2.19 -23.92 3.18
CA ALA A 118 -1.54 -25.22 3.36
C ALA A 118 -0.28 -25.12 4.23
N TYR A 119 0.19 -26.27 4.70
CA TYR A 119 1.56 -26.38 5.20
C TYR A 119 2.52 -26.54 4.02
N LEU A 120 3.49 -25.62 3.89
CA LEU A 120 4.46 -25.59 2.80
C LEU A 120 5.63 -26.58 3.01
N GLY A 121 5.92 -26.95 4.25
CA GLY A 121 7.03 -27.84 4.59
C GLY A 121 8.07 -27.21 5.53
N VAL A 122 9.24 -27.83 5.55
CA VAL A 122 10.42 -27.39 6.30
C VAL A 122 11.44 -26.83 5.31
N PHE A 123 11.96 -25.63 5.59
CA PHE A 123 12.89 -24.91 4.74
C PHE A 123 14.14 -24.51 5.49
N ASP A 124 15.26 -24.36 4.78
CA ASP A 124 16.49 -23.86 5.39
C ASP A 124 16.36 -22.38 5.79
N THR A 125 15.63 -21.57 5.00
CA THR A 125 15.40 -20.14 5.29
C THR A 125 13.98 -19.71 4.90
N LYS A 126 13.56 -18.55 5.42
CA LYS A 126 12.27 -17.92 5.09
C LYS A 126 12.19 -17.51 3.61
N GLU A 127 13.28 -17.08 3.02
CA GLU A 127 13.35 -16.70 1.60
C GLU A 127 13.05 -17.90 0.70
N LEU A 128 13.51 -19.11 1.06
CA LEU A 128 13.19 -20.32 0.31
C LEU A 128 11.71 -20.70 0.45
N ALA A 129 11.14 -20.56 1.64
CA ALA A 129 9.71 -20.73 1.85
C ALA A 129 8.91 -19.70 1.01
N ARG A 130 9.40 -18.46 0.93
CA ARG A 130 8.80 -17.38 0.14
C ARG A 130 8.83 -17.68 -1.36
N ILE A 131 9.95 -18.17 -1.89
CA ILE A 131 10.05 -18.59 -3.30
C ILE A 131 9.03 -19.68 -3.63
N GLN A 132 8.83 -20.65 -2.74
CA GLN A 132 7.82 -21.69 -2.91
C GLN A 132 6.40 -21.10 -2.89
N MET A 133 6.13 -20.15 -1.99
CA MET A 133 4.85 -19.43 -1.93
C MET A 133 4.56 -18.65 -3.22
N ASP A 134 5.56 -17.91 -3.73
CA ASP A 134 5.42 -17.11 -4.95
C ASP A 134 5.14 -18.01 -6.16
N LYS A 135 5.72 -19.21 -6.22
CA LYS A 135 5.42 -20.21 -7.25
C LYS A 135 3.95 -20.65 -7.21
N ILE A 136 3.43 -20.96 -6.02
CA ILE A 136 2.01 -21.35 -5.82
C ILE A 136 1.08 -20.21 -6.27
N ILE A 137 1.41 -18.96 -5.93
CA ILE A 137 0.65 -17.78 -6.35
C ILE A 137 0.67 -17.64 -7.87
N GLN A 138 1.85 -17.77 -8.49
CA GLN A 138 2.00 -17.67 -9.93
C GLN A 138 1.15 -18.73 -10.67
N GLU A 139 1.15 -19.97 -10.19
CA GLU A 139 0.34 -21.07 -10.74
C GLU A 139 -1.18 -20.85 -10.57
N SER A 140 -1.58 -20.09 -9.55
CA SER A 140 -3.01 -19.78 -9.32
C SER A 140 -3.58 -18.76 -10.32
N GLU A 141 -2.71 -17.91 -10.90
CA GLU A 141 -3.03 -16.75 -11.73
C GLU A 141 -3.82 -15.63 -11.02
N TYR A 142 -4.09 -15.77 -9.73
CA TYR A 142 -4.84 -14.79 -8.96
C TYR A 142 -4.00 -13.56 -8.61
N LYS A 143 -4.66 -12.40 -8.58
CA LYS A 143 -4.06 -11.15 -8.09
C LYS A 143 -4.24 -11.09 -6.59
N VAL A 144 -3.15 -11.33 -5.86
CA VAL A 144 -3.13 -11.40 -4.40
C VAL A 144 -2.03 -10.52 -3.82
N THR A 145 -2.17 -10.19 -2.54
CA THR A 145 -1.11 -9.64 -1.71
C THR A 145 -0.65 -10.71 -0.73
N VAL A 146 0.61 -10.62 -0.30
CA VAL A 146 1.18 -11.54 0.69
C VAL A 146 1.72 -10.73 1.85
N ASP A 147 1.20 -10.97 3.04
CA ASP A 147 1.78 -10.51 4.29
C ASP A 147 2.73 -11.58 4.82
N ASP A 148 4.01 -11.23 4.86
CA ASP A 148 5.10 -12.03 5.38
C ASP A 148 5.74 -11.40 6.63
N SER A 149 5.00 -10.59 7.38
CA SER A 149 5.48 -10.03 8.64
C SER A 149 5.70 -11.08 9.74
N GLN A 150 5.06 -12.25 9.63
CA GLN A 150 5.11 -13.32 10.62
C GLN A 150 6.24 -14.32 10.32
N GLU A 151 6.83 -14.93 11.36
CA GLU A 151 8.05 -15.75 11.21
C GLU A 151 7.78 -17.15 10.65
N ASP A 152 6.58 -17.70 10.85
CA ASP A 152 6.22 -19.09 10.56
C ASP A 152 5.06 -19.24 9.57
N LYS A 153 4.60 -18.13 8.99
CA LYS A 153 3.50 -18.14 8.03
C LYS A 153 3.47 -16.95 7.07
N PHE A 154 2.79 -17.18 5.96
CA PHE A 154 2.37 -16.18 5.00
C PHE A 154 0.85 -16.07 4.99
N ILE A 155 0.33 -14.85 5.03
CA ILE A 155 -1.11 -14.59 4.80
C ILE A 155 -1.27 -14.09 3.37
N VAL A 156 -2.04 -14.82 2.58
CA VAL A 156 -2.30 -14.51 1.18
C VAL A 156 -3.71 -13.98 1.07
N SER A 157 -3.88 -12.76 0.60
CA SER A 157 -5.18 -12.08 0.53
C SER A 157 -5.52 -11.71 -0.90
N GLY A 158 -6.77 -11.94 -1.32
CA GLY A 158 -7.28 -11.46 -2.59
C GLY A 158 -7.17 -9.94 -2.70
N ASN A 159 -6.72 -9.43 -3.84
CA ASN A 159 -6.75 -8.00 -4.10
C ASN A 159 -8.18 -7.58 -4.49
N ILE A 160 -8.87 -6.93 -3.54
CA ILE A 160 -10.26 -6.51 -3.73
C ILE A 160 -10.42 -5.53 -4.90
N ALA A 161 -9.46 -4.64 -5.13
CA ALA A 161 -9.50 -3.71 -6.27
C ALA A 161 -9.45 -4.44 -7.63
N GLU A 162 -8.84 -5.62 -7.66
CA GLU A 162 -8.74 -6.50 -8.83
C GLU A 162 -9.88 -7.55 -8.87
N GLY A 163 -10.85 -7.47 -7.96
CA GLY A 163 -11.99 -8.37 -7.91
C GLY A 163 -11.70 -9.72 -7.28
N TYR A 164 -10.73 -9.82 -6.37
CA TYR A 164 -10.45 -11.06 -5.62
C TYR A 164 -10.73 -10.87 -4.13
N SER A 165 -11.36 -11.87 -3.49
CA SER A 165 -11.69 -11.86 -2.06
C SER A 165 -11.07 -13.02 -1.30
N ASP A 166 -11.26 -12.97 0.01
CA ASP A 166 -10.80 -13.94 1.01
C ASP A 166 -9.29 -13.94 1.23
N SER A 167 -8.91 -14.58 2.32
CA SER A 167 -7.52 -14.74 2.73
C SER A 167 -7.28 -16.18 3.16
N SER A 168 -6.10 -16.70 2.86
CA SER A 168 -5.65 -18.00 3.31
C SER A 168 -4.29 -17.94 3.98
N GLU A 169 -4.05 -18.92 4.87
CA GLU A 169 -2.83 -19.01 5.66
C GLU A 169 -1.95 -20.15 5.13
N TYR A 170 -0.67 -19.85 4.92
CA TYR A 170 0.35 -20.81 4.55
C TYR A 170 1.42 -20.88 5.63
N THR A 171 1.51 -22.03 6.31
CA THR A 171 2.47 -22.21 7.41
C THR A 171 3.72 -22.92 6.91
N TYR A 172 4.86 -22.66 7.53
CA TYR A 172 6.12 -23.34 7.25
C TYR A 172 6.96 -23.45 8.53
N LYS A 173 8.03 -24.25 8.47
CA LYS A 173 9.04 -24.30 9.54
C LYS A 173 10.42 -24.01 8.97
N ILE A 174 11.23 -23.33 9.76
CA ILE A 174 12.66 -23.20 9.47
C ILE A 174 13.39 -24.34 10.17
N ASP A 175 14.29 -25.01 9.44
CA ASP A 175 15.09 -26.08 9.98
C ASP A 175 16.11 -25.54 10.98
N GLU A 176 15.82 -25.70 12.27
CA GLU A 176 16.66 -25.25 13.39
C GLU A 176 18.04 -25.92 13.44
N ARG A 177 18.26 -26.98 12.65
CA ARG A 177 19.59 -27.62 12.55
C ARG A 177 20.62 -26.73 11.88
N TYR A 178 20.19 -25.71 11.14
CA TYR A 178 21.09 -24.82 10.44
C TYR A 178 21.15 -23.44 11.10
N THR A 179 22.37 -22.94 11.28
CA THR A 179 22.61 -21.55 11.68
C THR A 179 22.80 -20.69 10.44
N ASN A 180 21.93 -19.71 10.24
CA ASN A 180 22.06 -18.74 9.14
C ASN A 180 23.13 -17.69 9.48
N ILE A 181 24.22 -17.67 8.70
CA ILE A 181 25.35 -16.76 8.91
C ILE A 181 25.09 -15.36 8.38
N THR A 182 24.11 -15.14 7.50
CA THR A 182 23.90 -13.86 6.79
C THR A 182 23.76 -12.70 7.79
N GLU A 183 22.95 -12.88 8.84
CA GLU A 183 22.77 -11.87 9.88
C GLU A 183 23.90 -11.85 10.92
N LYS A 184 24.61 -12.97 11.08
CA LYS A 184 25.67 -13.12 12.10
C LYS A 184 27.02 -12.63 11.61
N LEU A 185 27.23 -12.68 10.30
CA LEU A 185 28.38 -12.17 9.57
C LEU A 185 27.87 -11.20 8.50
N PRO A 186 27.26 -10.06 8.86
CA PRO A 186 26.78 -9.12 7.85
C PRO A 186 27.97 -8.69 6.99
N GLY A 187 27.81 -8.79 5.68
CA GLY A 187 28.84 -8.39 4.71
C GLY A 187 29.38 -6.99 5.02
N ALA A 188 30.68 -6.79 4.85
CA ALA A 188 31.33 -5.54 5.24
C ALA A 188 32.46 -5.13 4.30
N TYR A 189 32.70 -3.82 4.25
CA TYR A 189 33.90 -3.28 3.63
C TYR A 189 35.10 -3.49 4.56
N LEU A 190 36.12 -4.20 4.07
CA LEU A 190 37.31 -4.56 4.83
C LEU A 190 38.36 -3.45 4.86
N GLY A 191 38.35 -2.53 3.88
CA GLY A 191 39.31 -1.45 3.74
C GLY A 191 40.21 -1.57 2.50
N PHE A 192 41.31 -0.81 2.54
CA PHE A 192 42.35 -0.77 1.51
C PHE A 192 43.54 -1.66 1.89
N PHE A 193 44.01 -2.47 0.95
CA PHE A 193 45.08 -3.45 1.18
C PHE A 193 46.14 -3.44 0.08
N ARG A 194 47.35 -3.89 0.43
CA ARG A 194 48.46 -4.04 -0.54
C ARG A 194 48.31 -5.27 -1.43
N SER A 195 47.56 -6.26 -0.98
CA SER A 195 47.28 -7.46 -1.77
C SER A 195 45.97 -8.10 -1.33
N LYS A 196 45.43 -8.96 -2.20
CA LYS A 196 44.22 -9.75 -1.91
C LYS A 196 44.43 -10.67 -0.71
N GLU A 197 45.62 -11.23 -0.53
CA GLU A 197 45.96 -12.14 0.57
C GLU A 197 45.89 -11.43 1.93
N LEU A 198 46.27 -10.15 1.99
CA LEU A 198 46.15 -9.34 3.22
C LEU A 198 44.69 -9.02 3.54
N ALA A 199 43.90 -8.67 2.52
CA ALA A 199 42.45 -8.49 2.68
C ALA A 199 41.80 -9.80 3.16
N ARG A 200 42.22 -10.93 2.58
CA ARG A 200 41.75 -12.26 2.95
C ARG A 200 42.10 -12.63 4.39
N SER A 201 43.35 -12.40 4.80
CA SER A 201 43.80 -12.66 6.17
C SER A 201 43.02 -11.85 7.21
N ARG A 202 42.71 -10.58 6.90
CA ARG A 202 41.86 -9.74 7.77
C ARG A 202 40.47 -10.35 7.94
N MET A 203 39.86 -10.80 6.85
CA MET A 203 38.55 -11.44 6.86
C MET A 203 38.56 -12.77 7.62
N ASP A 204 39.53 -13.64 7.36
CA ASP A 204 39.68 -14.92 8.07
C ASP A 204 39.87 -14.71 9.59
N SER A 205 40.60 -13.65 9.99
CA SER A 205 40.74 -13.25 11.40
C SER A 205 39.42 -12.77 12.03
N MET A 206 38.51 -12.18 11.23
CA MET A 206 37.18 -11.80 11.71
C MET A 206 36.28 -13.03 11.86
N ILE A 207 36.25 -13.91 10.86
CA ILE A 207 35.42 -15.12 10.84
C ILE A 207 35.84 -16.09 11.95
N SER A 208 37.14 -16.34 12.12
CA SER A 208 37.66 -17.29 13.12
C SER A 208 37.24 -16.97 14.56
N LYS A 209 36.95 -15.70 14.87
CA LYS A 209 36.43 -15.27 16.18
C LYS A 209 34.97 -15.65 16.43
N THR A 210 34.24 -15.99 15.38
CA THR A 210 32.80 -16.29 15.45
C THR A 210 32.51 -17.77 15.65
N GLY A 211 33.46 -18.66 15.32
CA GLY A 211 33.26 -20.11 15.37
C GLY A 211 32.36 -20.66 14.24
N TYR A 212 31.89 -19.81 13.32
CA TYR A 212 31.11 -20.25 12.17
C TYR A 212 32.01 -20.89 11.11
N VAL A 213 31.54 -22.01 10.54
CA VAL A 213 32.23 -22.70 9.45
C VAL A 213 31.65 -22.20 8.13
N VAL A 214 32.52 -21.57 7.32
CA VAL A 214 32.14 -20.95 6.05
C VAL A 214 33.04 -21.42 4.93
N LEU A 215 32.47 -21.57 3.75
CA LEU A 215 33.17 -21.67 2.48
C LEU A 215 33.37 -20.27 1.94
N VAL A 216 34.51 -20.02 1.30
CA VAL A 216 34.78 -18.70 0.73
C VAL A 216 35.14 -18.82 -0.74
N ASP A 217 34.40 -18.10 -1.55
CA ASP A 217 34.65 -17.88 -2.96
C ASP A 217 35.32 -16.51 -3.14
N ASP A 218 36.55 -16.54 -3.63
CA ASP A 218 37.37 -15.37 -3.89
C ASP A 218 37.66 -15.18 -5.39
N SER A 219 36.87 -15.80 -6.27
CA SER A 219 37.03 -15.69 -7.73
C SER A 219 36.77 -14.29 -8.27
N LEU A 220 35.98 -13.48 -7.55
CA LEU A 220 35.64 -12.10 -7.93
C LEU A 220 36.67 -11.10 -7.40
N GLU A 221 37.17 -10.23 -8.28
CA GLU A 221 38.08 -9.16 -7.87
C GLU A 221 37.39 -8.15 -6.94
N GLY A 222 38.10 -7.70 -5.90
CA GLY A 222 37.59 -6.69 -4.95
C GLY A 222 36.54 -7.22 -3.97
N SER A 223 36.25 -8.52 -3.95
CA SER A 223 35.30 -9.10 -3.01
C SER A 223 35.62 -10.54 -2.59
N PHE A 224 35.04 -10.94 -1.46
CA PHE A 224 34.99 -12.31 -0.98
C PHE A 224 33.54 -12.66 -0.70
N ARG A 225 33.05 -13.72 -1.33
CA ARG A 225 31.71 -14.26 -1.05
C ARG A 225 31.84 -15.42 -0.08
N LEU A 226 31.33 -15.23 1.13
CA LEU A 226 31.23 -16.27 2.13
C LEU A 226 29.88 -16.99 1.95
N SER A 227 29.89 -18.30 2.11
CA SER A 227 28.69 -19.13 2.21
C SER A 227 28.83 -20.04 3.42
N GLY A 228 27.76 -20.29 4.18
CA GLY A 228 27.81 -21.28 5.25
C GLY A 228 28.15 -22.67 4.72
N ASP A 229 28.96 -23.44 5.45
CA ASP A 229 29.16 -24.86 5.14
C ASP A 229 27.98 -25.68 5.67
N ARG A 230 27.14 -26.14 4.75
CA ARG A 230 25.93 -26.91 5.07
C ARG A 230 26.26 -28.21 5.81
N ASN A 231 27.39 -28.85 5.53
CA ASN A 231 27.79 -30.09 6.21
C ASN A 231 28.16 -29.84 7.68
N ALA A 232 28.59 -28.63 7.99
CA ALA A 232 28.88 -28.18 9.35
C ALA A 232 27.68 -27.51 10.04
N GLY A 233 26.50 -27.50 9.40
CA GLY A 233 25.28 -26.91 9.96
C GLY A 233 25.17 -25.39 9.76
N PHE A 234 25.90 -24.80 8.81
CA PHE A 234 25.83 -23.37 8.52
C PHE A 234 25.25 -23.11 7.13
N ILE A 235 24.37 -22.13 7.01
CA ILE A 235 23.73 -21.71 5.76
C ILE A 235 23.79 -20.18 5.63
N GLY A 236 23.37 -19.63 4.49
CA GLY A 236 23.38 -18.18 4.25
C GLY A 236 24.65 -17.70 3.56
N GLN A 237 24.67 -16.43 3.17
CA GLN A 237 25.73 -15.82 2.36
C GLN A 237 25.98 -14.39 2.77
N SER A 238 27.25 -13.98 2.69
CA SER A 238 27.68 -12.62 2.98
C SER A 238 28.79 -12.21 2.03
N ILE A 239 28.80 -10.94 1.63
CA ILE A 239 29.81 -10.39 0.72
C ILE A 239 30.66 -9.38 1.46
N TYR A 240 31.97 -9.61 1.47
CA TYR A 240 32.95 -8.66 1.97
C TYR A 240 33.68 -8.02 0.81
N THR A 241 33.84 -6.70 0.84
CA THR A 241 34.49 -5.94 -0.24
C THR A 241 35.80 -5.33 0.22
N TYR A 242 36.75 -5.15 -0.69
CA TYR A 242 38.04 -4.55 -0.41
C TYR A 242 38.59 -3.81 -1.62
N GLU A 243 39.54 -2.90 -1.40
CA GLU A 243 40.27 -2.20 -2.46
C GLU A 243 41.77 -2.47 -2.38
N LEU A 244 42.45 -2.41 -3.52
CA LEU A 244 43.90 -2.58 -3.62
C LEU A 244 44.58 -1.23 -3.90
N TYR A 245 45.78 -1.01 -3.36
CA TYR A 245 46.53 0.25 -3.54
C TYR A 245 46.75 0.67 -5.00
N GLU A 246 46.70 -0.26 -5.96
CA GLU A 246 46.95 0.02 -7.38
C GLU A 246 45.70 0.48 -8.16
N SER A 247 44.51 0.55 -7.55
CA SER A 247 43.27 0.95 -8.25
C SER A 247 43.08 2.47 -8.38
N LYS A 248 43.93 3.30 -7.76
CA LYS A 248 43.99 4.76 -8.03
C LYS A 248 45.09 5.09 -9.04
N LYS A 249 44.83 4.80 -10.33
CA LYS A 249 45.40 5.64 -11.38
C LYS A 249 44.70 7.00 -11.29
N VAL A 250 45.38 7.96 -10.66
CA VAL A 250 45.04 9.38 -10.75
C VAL A 250 45.17 9.76 -12.23
N ASN A 251 44.05 10.10 -12.86
CA ASN A 251 44.05 10.84 -14.13
C ASN A 251 44.61 12.24 -13.92
#